data_AF-A0A971B5C5-F1
#
_entry.id   AF-A0A971B5C5-F1
#
_cell.length_a   1.000
_cell.length_b   1.000
_cell.length_c   1.000
_cell.angle_alpha   90.00
_cell.angle_beta   90.00
_cell.angle_gamma   90.00
#
_symmetry.space_group_name_H-M   'P 1'
#
loop_
_entity.id
_entity.type
_entity.pdbx_description
1 polymer ?
#
loop_
_entity_poly.entity_id
_entity_poly.type
_entity_poly.pdbx_seq_one_letter_code
_entity_poly.pdbx_strand_id
1 'polypeptide(L)'
;MHLPSQSVRFSLVLLLAALSAPVLSADSPVTVRLADGKRLHAVIDRRTDPDNLWLTTSLGRGTLAQAIPWEQVGDVEIDGRTFEGRVVRAVVAVIRERNPLAIAEPASARLVRLDSKSLETMGPSGRIETESPIFPLSAATPAKIHALVVSAELANWDQDVAVDGLVVELTPYDRDGNQTVCDGTVNFRLETWKTTGRGGRLAMPTERWTCTIRAGDFESGSLVFRLPLRTVQPQASSDWWPHGVLQVRLSVPGSGVIERTLSDLRLRPFEPMRDWQEQRTSYRHFPGENYRRQAWIPSR
;
A
#
# COMPACT_ATOMS: atom_id res chain seq x y z
N MET A 1 38.18 -50.14 7.21
CA MET A 1 36.96 -49.44 7.68
C MET A 1 36.99 -48.03 7.12
N HIS A 2 36.43 -47.82 5.93
CA HIS A 2 36.34 -46.51 5.27
C HIS A 2 34.85 -46.23 5.03
N LEU A 3 34.35 -45.12 5.57
CA LEU A 3 33.02 -44.59 5.31
C LEU A 3 33.05 -43.70 4.05
N PRO A 4 32.09 -43.81 3.13
CA PRO A 4 32.02 -42.94 1.96
C PRO A 4 31.30 -41.63 2.32
N SER A 5 32.05 -40.53 2.45
CA SER A 5 31.51 -39.18 2.73
C SER A 5 31.28 -38.33 1.47
N GLN A 6 31.27 -38.93 0.27
CA GLN A 6 31.22 -38.19 -1.00
C GLN A 6 29.82 -38.07 -1.62
N SER A 7 28.83 -38.85 -1.15
CA SER A 7 27.51 -38.90 -1.78
C SER A 7 26.60 -37.70 -1.47
N VAL A 8 26.87 -36.94 -0.39
CA VAL A 8 26.02 -35.79 0.01
C VAL A 8 26.33 -34.53 -0.79
N ARG A 9 27.56 -34.37 -1.29
CA ARG A 9 27.96 -33.17 -2.04
C ARG A 9 27.44 -33.17 -3.49
N PHE A 10 27.19 -34.34 -4.08
CA PHE A 10 26.67 -34.42 -5.46
C PHE A 10 25.17 -34.12 -5.58
N SER A 11 24.35 -34.39 -4.56
CA SER A 11 22.92 -34.04 -4.59
C SER A 11 22.65 -32.53 -4.43
N LEU A 12 23.52 -31.79 -3.73
CA LEU A 12 23.34 -30.34 -3.54
C LEU A 12 23.69 -29.52 -4.80
N VAL A 13 24.70 -29.96 -5.57
CA VAL A 13 25.13 -29.27 -6.80
C VAL A 13 24.14 -29.49 -7.94
N LEU A 14 23.49 -30.66 -8.01
CA LEU A 14 22.43 -30.91 -9.01
C LEU A 14 21.14 -30.12 -8.72
N LEU A 15 20.88 -29.77 -7.45
CA LEU A 15 19.78 -28.87 -7.09
C LEU A 15 20.08 -27.43 -7.52
N LEU A 16 21.32 -26.95 -7.37
CA LEU A 16 21.74 -25.61 -7.81
C LEU A 16 21.77 -25.46 -9.34
N ALA A 17 22.09 -26.52 -10.08
CA ALA A 17 22.11 -26.48 -11.55
C ALA A 17 20.71 -26.53 -12.19
N ALA A 18 19.68 -27.04 -11.49
CA ALA A 18 18.29 -26.98 -11.93
C ALA A 18 17.60 -25.64 -11.59
N LEU A 19 18.26 -24.77 -10.81
CA LEU A 19 17.78 -23.44 -10.39
C LEU A 19 18.21 -22.30 -11.34
N SER A 20 18.83 -22.61 -12.48
CA SER A 20 19.03 -21.64 -13.57
C SER A 20 17.76 -21.39 -14.40
N ALA A 21 16.63 -22.01 -14.02
CA ALA A 21 15.31 -21.71 -14.55
C ALA A 21 14.61 -20.63 -13.67
N PRO A 22 13.80 -19.73 -14.27
CA PRO A 22 13.16 -18.59 -13.61
C PRO A 22 11.95 -18.99 -12.72
N VAL A 23 12.11 -20.00 -11.87
CA VAL A 23 10.99 -20.84 -11.40
C VAL A 23 10.31 -20.37 -10.09
N LEU A 24 10.79 -19.32 -9.44
CA LEU A 24 10.00 -18.66 -8.40
C LEU A 24 10.00 -17.16 -8.66
N SER A 25 9.09 -16.72 -9.53
CA SER A 25 8.62 -15.34 -9.43
C SER A 25 7.74 -15.24 -8.19
N ALA A 26 7.88 -14.14 -7.43
CA ALA A 26 7.02 -13.88 -6.27
C ALA A 26 5.53 -13.83 -6.64
N ASP A 27 5.21 -13.69 -7.94
CA ASP A 27 3.84 -13.61 -8.46
C ASP A 27 3.34 -14.92 -9.09
N SER A 28 4.14 -16.00 -9.05
CA SER A 28 3.72 -17.29 -9.61
C SER A 28 2.65 -17.95 -8.72
N PRO A 29 1.51 -18.38 -9.28
CA PRO A 29 0.50 -19.09 -8.51
C PRO A 29 1.05 -20.46 -8.09
N VAL A 30 0.85 -20.80 -6.81
CA VAL A 30 1.26 -22.06 -6.20
C VAL A 30 0.07 -22.78 -5.60
N THR A 31 0.14 -24.12 -5.61
CA THR A 31 -0.80 -24.95 -4.85
C THR A 31 -0.07 -25.58 -3.67
N VAL A 32 -0.43 -25.18 -2.46
CA VAL A 32 0.19 -25.67 -1.22
C VAL A 32 -0.70 -26.72 -0.58
N ARG A 33 -0.17 -27.93 -0.37
CA ARG A 33 -0.80 -29.00 0.39
C ARG A 33 -0.29 -28.99 1.82
N LEU A 34 -1.19 -28.80 2.78
CA LEU A 34 -0.88 -28.78 4.20
C LEU A 34 -0.85 -30.20 4.80
N ALA A 35 -0.23 -30.32 5.97
CA ALA A 35 -0.12 -31.57 6.72
C ALA A 35 -1.48 -32.14 7.13
N ASP A 36 -2.49 -31.29 7.30
CA ASP A 36 -3.88 -31.70 7.58
C ASP A 36 -4.65 -32.16 6.32
N GLY A 37 -3.99 -32.17 5.16
CA GLY A 37 -4.57 -32.58 3.87
C GLY A 37 -5.26 -31.45 3.09
N LYS A 38 -5.39 -30.24 3.64
CA LYS A 38 -5.95 -29.10 2.91
C LYS A 38 -5.06 -28.69 1.75
N ARG A 39 -5.68 -28.10 0.73
CA ARG A 39 -5.00 -27.51 -0.43
C ARG A 39 -5.37 -26.04 -0.54
N LEU A 40 -4.36 -25.19 -0.72
CA LEU A 40 -4.51 -23.75 -0.88
C LEU A 40 -3.94 -23.34 -2.23
N HIS A 41 -4.74 -22.63 -3.03
CA HIS A 41 -4.30 -21.98 -4.26
C HIS A 41 -4.02 -20.52 -3.96
N ALA A 42 -2.76 -20.10 -4.02
CA ALA A 42 -2.32 -18.78 -3.58
C ALA A 42 -1.04 -18.35 -4.31
N VAL A 43 -0.53 -17.18 -3.98
CA VAL A 43 0.77 -16.67 -4.42
C VAL A 43 1.68 -16.55 -3.19
N ILE A 44 2.98 -16.87 -3.34
CA ILE A 44 3.94 -16.74 -2.22
C ILE A 44 4.22 -15.27 -1.96
N ASP A 45 3.86 -14.79 -0.78
CA ASP A 45 4.02 -13.39 -0.40
C ASP A 45 5.48 -13.11 -0.02
N ARG A 46 5.95 -11.89 -0.31
CA ARG A 46 7.32 -11.43 0.02
C ARG A 46 7.60 -11.47 1.52
N ARG A 47 6.57 -11.40 2.37
CA ARG A 47 6.69 -11.53 3.83
C ARG A 47 7.14 -12.91 4.32
N THR A 48 7.23 -13.90 3.42
CA THR A 48 7.72 -15.24 3.75
C THR A 48 9.05 -15.17 4.52
N ASP A 49 9.07 -15.83 5.67
CA ASP A 49 10.14 -15.71 6.66
C ASP A 49 10.67 -17.11 7.05
N PRO A 50 11.71 -17.21 7.90
CA PRO A 50 12.27 -18.50 8.29
C PRO A 50 11.27 -19.40 9.00
N ASP A 51 10.25 -18.86 9.64
CA ASP A 51 9.30 -19.58 10.49
C ASP A 51 7.97 -19.86 9.78
N ASN A 52 7.55 -18.97 8.87
CA ASN A 52 6.27 -19.04 8.18
C ASN A 52 6.39 -18.86 6.66
N LEU A 53 5.63 -19.68 5.93
CA LEU A 53 5.27 -19.45 4.53
C LEU A 53 4.07 -18.50 4.49
N TRP A 54 4.27 -17.29 3.97
CA TRP A 54 3.18 -16.35 3.78
C TRP A 54 2.56 -16.55 2.40
N LEU A 55 1.25 -16.76 2.37
CA LEU A 55 0.48 -16.96 1.15
C LEU A 55 -0.57 -15.86 1.00
N THR A 56 -0.72 -15.33 -0.21
CA THR A 56 -1.75 -14.36 -0.55
C THR A 56 -2.72 -14.97 -1.56
N THR A 57 -4.00 -15.03 -1.18
CA THR A 57 -5.08 -15.58 -2.01
C THR A 57 -6.00 -14.44 -2.47
N SER A 58 -6.24 -14.36 -3.78
CA SER A 58 -7.21 -13.42 -4.35
C SER A 58 -8.64 -13.96 -4.19
N LEU A 59 -9.47 -13.26 -3.42
CA LEU A 59 -10.87 -13.58 -3.17
C LEU A 59 -11.75 -12.49 -3.80
N GLY A 60 -12.08 -12.61 -5.09
CA GLY A 60 -13.09 -11.79 -5.79
C GLY A 60 -12.91 -10.26 -5.74
N ARG A 61 -13.15 -9.64 -4.57
CA ARG A 61 -13.02 -8.20 -4.29
C ARG A 61 -11.91 -7.85 -3.28
N GLY A 62 -11.10 -8.81 -2.83
CA GLY A 62 -10.01 -8.56 -1.89
C GLY A 62 -8.92 -9.62 -1.94
N THR A 63 -7.86 -9.39 -1.16
CA THR A 63 -6.77 -10.34 -0.97
C THR A 63 -6.75 -10.78 0.48
N LEU A 64 -6.54 -12.07 0.72
CA LEU A 64 -6.35 -12.64 2.04
C LEU A 64 -4.90 -13.11 2.16
N ALA A 65 -4.16 -12.53 3.10
CA ALA A 65 -2.83 -12.99 3.43
C ALA A 65 -2.86 -13.89 4.66
N GLN A 66 -2.23 -15.05 4.58
CA GLN A 66 -2.17 -16.03 5.66
C GLN A 66 -0.73 -16.48 5.89
N ALA A 67 -0.29 -16.43 7.14
CA ALA A 67 0.96 -17.06 7.57
C ALA A 67 0.70 -18.54 7.87
N ILE A 68 1.52 -19.41 7.30
CA ILE A 68 1.46 -20.86 7.52
C ILE A 68 2.81 -21.31 8.07
N PRO A 69 2.86 -21.86 9.29
CA PRO A 69 4.11 -22.37 9.84
C PRO A 69 4.69 -23.45 8.93
N TRP A 70 6.00 -23.41 8.68
CA TRP A 70 6.64 -24.31 7.72
C TRP A 70 6.44 -25.79 8.05
N GLU A 71 6.28 -26.15 9.32
CA GLU A 71 5.97 -27.51 9.78
C GLU A 71 4.60 -28.02 9.31
N GLN A 72 3.68 -27.12 8.95
CA GLN A 72 2.37 -27.48 8.39
C GLN A 72 2.39 -27.59 6.86
N VAL A 73 3.47 -27.15 6.21
CA VAL A 73 3.61 -27.18 4.75
C VAL A 73 4.12 -28.55 4.30
N GLY A 74 3.27 -29.34 3.67
CA GLY A 74 3.62 -30.65 3.14
C GLY A 74 4.31 -30.54 1.78
N ASP A 75 3.52 -30.39 0.72
CA ASP A 75 4.01 -30.26 -0.65
C ASP A 75 3.57 -28.94 -1.27
N VAL A 76 4.40 -28.39 -2.14
CA VAL A 76 4.13 -27.16 -2.89
C VAL A 76 4.25 -27.46 -4.37
N GLU A 77 3.17 -27.27 -5.11
CA GLU A 77 3.15 -27.40 -6.57
C GLU A 77 3.34 -26.03 -7.22
N ILE A 78 4.39 -25.91 -8.03
CA ILE A 78 4.76 -24.70 -8.78
C ILE A 78 4.91 -25.11 -10.25
N ASP A 79 4.16 -24.49 -11.16
CA ASP A 79 4.17 -24.78 -12.59
C ASP A 79 4.03 -26.29 -12.92
N GLY A 80 3.14 -26.98 -12.21
CA GLY A 80 2.87 -28.42 -12.38
C GLY A 80 3.97 -29.35 -11.84
N ARG A 81 4.96 -28.81 -11.13
CA ARG A 81 6.02 -29.59 -10.46
C ARG A 81 5.82 -29.53 -8.95
N THR A 82 5.79 -30.70 -8.31
CA THR A 82 5.65 -30.82 -6.86
C THR A 82 7.01 -30.81 -6.17
N PHE A 83 7.16 -29.94 -5.18
CA PHE A 83 8.32 -29.82 -4.31
C PHE A 83 7.92 -30.04 -2.87
N GLU A 84 8.78 -30.68 -2.08
CA GLU A 84 8.55 -30.81 -0.64
C GLU A 84 8.73 -29.45 0.06
N GLY A 85 7.90 -29.14 1.06
CA GLY A 85 7.92 -27.85 1.77
C GLY A 85 9.30 -27.46 2.31
N ARG A 86 10.07 -28.43 2.82
CA ARG A 86 11.46 -28.20 3.30
C ARG A 86 12.41 -27.71 2.20
N VAL A 87 12.22 -28.18 0.95
CA VAL A 87 13.03 -27.79 -0.20
C VAL A 87 12.68 -26.35 -0.57
N VAL A 88 11.40 -26.02 -0.62
CA VAL A 88 10.94 -24.66 -0.90
C VAL A 88 11.43 -23.67 0.16
N ARG A 89 11.37 -24.03 1.46
CA ARG A 89 11.92 -23.22 2.56
C ARG A 89 13.41 -22.92 2.35
N ALA A 90 14.20 -23.93 2.00
CA ALA A 90 15.63 -23.75 1.74
C ALA A 90 15.89 -22.85 0.53
N VAL A 91 15.13 -23.00 -0.55
CA VAL A 91 15.24 -22.14 -1.74
C VAL A 91 14.89 -20.68 -1.41
N VAL A 92 13.79 -20.44 -0.68
CA VAL A 92 13.39 -19.09 -0.26
C VAL A 92 14.46 -18.44 0.62
N ALA A 93 15.07 -19.20 1.54
CA ALA A 93 16.17 -18.70 2.37
C ALA A 93 17.38 -18.25 1.52
N VAL A 94 17.77 -19.05 0.51
CA VAL A 94 18.87 -18.71 -0.41
C VAL A 94 18.53 -17.48 -1.27
N ILE A 95 17.29 -17.38 -1.77
CA ILE A 95 16.85 -16.21 -2.55
C ILE A 95 16.93 -14.95 -1.68
N ARG A 96 16.48 -15.03 -0.42
CA ARG A 96 16.51 -13.92 0.52
C ARG A 96 17.93 -13.48 0.88
N GLU A 97 18.85 -14.42 1.07
CA GLU A 97 20.26 -14.11 1.34
C GLU A 97 20.93 -13.42 0.13
N ARG A 98 20.59 -13.84 -1.09
CA ARG A 98 21.13 -13.26 -2.32
C ARG A 98 20.48 -11.95 -2.74
N ASN A 99 19.23 -11.73 -2.35
CA ASN A 99 18.47 -10.54 -2.68
C ASN A 99 17.82 -9.91 -1.44
N PRO A 100 18.64 -9.38 -0.51
CA PRO A 100 18.14 -8.77 0.73
C PRO A 100 17.27 -7.53 0.47
N LEU A 101 17.31 -6.96 -0.74
CA LEU A 101 16.56 -5.78 -1.15
C LEU A 101 15.17 -6.09 -1.75
N ALA A 102 14.85 -7.34 -2.08
CA ALA A 102 13.52 -7.74 -2.59
C ALA A 102 12.50 -8.09 -1.49
N ILE A 103 12.99 -8.23 -0.25
CA ILE A 103 12.19 -8.47 0.97
C ILE A 103 12.59 -7.42 2.00
N ALA A 104 12.58 -6.15 1.60
CA ALA A 104 12.47 -5.08 2.58
C ALA A 104 11.06 -5.19 3.19
N GLU A 105 10.94 -4.97 4.51
CA GLU A 105 9.71 -4.42 5.11
C GLU A 105 9.08 -3.42 4.13
N PRO A 106 7.74 -3.29 4.03
CA PRO A 106 7.12 -2.33 3.10
C PRO A 106 7.92 -1.06 3.23
N ALA A 107 8.69 -0.76 2.16
CA ALA A 107 9.71 0.28 2.22
C ALA A 107 8.99 1.45 2.82
N SER A 108 9.50 1.99 3.93
CA SER A 108 8.97 3.22 4.49
C SER A 108 8.97 4.18 3.31
N ALA A 109 7.82 4.30 2.64
CA ALA A 109 7.74 4.91 1.32
C ALA A 109 8.42 6.24 1.51
N ARG A 110 9.50 6.51 0.78
CA ARG A 110 10.29 7.71 1.02
C ARG A 110 9.32 8.84 0.79
N LEU A 111 8.93 9.42 1.91
CA LEU A 111 7.75 10.25 1.97
C LEU A 111 8.05 11.46 1.12
N VAL A 112 7.27 11.68 0.07
CA VAL A 112 7.13 13.03 -0.48
C VAL A 112 6.40 13.83 0.60
N ARG A 113 7.19 14.31 1.57
CA ARG A 113 6.71 15.18 2.63
C ARG A 113 6.39 16.50 1.93
N LEU A 114 5.12 16.74 1.67
CA LEU A 114 4.63 18.07 1.36
C LEU A 114 5.03 18.97 2.53
N ASP A 115 6.10 19.74 2.34
CA ASP A 115 6.53 20.70 3.33
C ASP A 115 5.36 21.66 3.56
N SER A 116 4.97 21.83 4.83
CA SER A 116 3.75 22.54 5.21
C SER A 116 3.80 24.02 4.83
N LYS A 117 4.98 24.54 4.48
CA LYS A 117 5.19 25.89 3.92
C LYS A 117 4.85 26.03 2.43
N SER A 118 4.62 24.95 1.69
CA SER A 118 4.27 25.00 0.27
C SER A 118 2.76 24.97 -0.01
N LEU A 119 1.94 25.19 1.02
CA LEU A 119 0.49 25.09 0.95
C LEU A 119 -0.25 26.43 1.04
N GLU A 120 0.46 27.56 0.93
CA GLU A 120 -0.16 28.87 0.78
C GLU A 120 0.15 29.46 -0.60
N THR A 121 -0.94 29.74 -1.33
CA THR A 121 -1.03 30.76 -2.38
C THR A 121 -0.36 30.43 -3.72
N MET A 122 -1.09 30.71 -4.81
CA MET A 122 -0.57 30.69 -6.18
C MET A 122 0.78 31.45 -6.26
N GLY A 123 1.87 30.74 -6.59
CA GLY A 123 3.22 31.29 -6.77
C GLY A 123 4.27 30.17 -6.97
N PRO A 124 5.38 30.40 -7.69
CA PRO A 124 6.01 29.34 -8.49
C PRO A 124 6.94 28.40 -7.70
N SER A 125 6.70 27.09 -7.90
CA SER A 125 7.65 25.97 -7.92
C SER A 125 8.76 25.91 -6.86
N GLY A 126 8.45 25.38 -5.67
CA GLY A 126 9.44 24.82 -4.74
C GLY A 126 9.93 23.45 -5.22
N ARG A 127 11.23 23.33 -5.50
CA ARG A 127 11.92 22.11 -5.92
C ARG A 127 12.42 21.36 -4.67
N ILE A 128 11.99 20.13 -4.47
CA ILE A 128 12.56 19.22 -3.48
C ILE A 128 13.71 18.46 -4.17
N GLU A 129 14.93 18.60 -3.64
CA GLU A 129 16.12 17.88 -4.11
C GLU A 129 16.25 16.58 -3.31
N THR A 130 15.99 15.45 -3.97
CA THR A 130 16.25 14.12 -3.43
C THR A 130 17.37 13.50 -4.27
N GLU A 131 18.57 13.40 -3.71
CA GLU A 131 19.64 12.58 -4.29
C GLU A 131 19.25 11.11 -4.15
N SER A 132 18.96 10.50 -5.29
CA SER A 132 18.85 9.05 -5.50
C SER A 132 19.87 8.63 -6.55
N PRO A 133 20.44 7.42 -6.46
CA PRO A 133 21.41 6.93 -7.43
C PRO A 133 20.80 6.92 -8.83
N ILE A 134 21.44 7.65 -9.74
CA ILE A 134 21.00 7.83 -11.13
C ILE A 134 21.30 6.53 -11.88
N PHE A 135 20.30 5.68 -12.06
CA PHE A 135 20.34 4.67 -13.11
C PHE A 135 20.01 5.38 -14.43
N PRO A 136 20.82 5.24 -15.49
CA PRO A 136 20.50 5.82 -16.79
C PRO A 136 19.30 5.08 -17.37
N LEU A 137 18.11 5.63 -17.14
CA LEU A 137 16.89 5.25 -17.85
C LEU A 137 17.09 5.61 -19.33
N SER A 138 17.16 4.59 -20.17
CA SER A 138 17.11 4.73 -21.63
C SER A 138 15.98 5.70 -21.99
N ALA A 139 16.26 6.70 -22.82
CA ALA A 139 15.36 7.78 -23.22
C ALA A 139 14.21 7.28 -24.15
N ALA A 140 13.54 6.21 -23.74
CA ALA A 140 12.31 5.76 -24.34
C ALA A 140 11.24 6.84 -24.10
N THR A 141 10.49 7.18 -25.14
CA THR A 141 9.31 8.02 -25.03
C THR A 141 8.44 7.50 -23.87
N PRO A 142 8.09 8.35 -22.87
CA PRO A 142 7.33 7.89 -21.72
C PRO A 142 6.03 7.23 -22.19
N ALA A 143 5.76 6.03 -21.69
CA ALA A 143 4.58 5.27 -22.07
C ALA A 143 3.32 6.08 -21.71
N LYS A 144 2.36 6.15 -22.64
CA LYS A 144 1.10 6.85 -22.40
C LYS A 144 0.33 6.15 -21.28
N ILE A 145 -0.13 6.94 -20.31
CA ILE A 145 -0.94 6.40 -19.22
C ILE A 145 -2.34 6.11 -19.76
N HIS A 146 -2.85 4.92 -19.47
CA HIS A 146 -4.17 4.48 -19.87
C HIS A 146 -5.11 4.30 -18.66
N ALA A 147 -4.57 3.84 -17.54
CA ALA A 147 -5.34 3.61 -16.33
C ALA A 147 -4.63 4.15 -15.09
N LEU A 148 -5.43 4.40 -14.06
CA LEU A 148 -4.99 4.84 -12.75
C LEU A 148 -5.62 3.93 -11.70
N VAL A 149 -4.80 3.39 -10.80
CA VAL A 149 -5.23 2.73 -9.57
C VAL A 149 -4.94 3.69 -8.42
N VAL A 150 -5.90 3.82 -7.50
CA VAL A 150 -5.78 4.69 -6.33
C VAL A 150 -6.26 3.91 -5.12
N SER A 151 -5.47 3.94 -4.05
CA SER A 151 -5.89 3.51 -2.72
C SER A 151 -5.79 4.72 -1.78
N ALA A 152 -6.65 4.77 -0.76
CA ALA A 152 -6.62 5.83 0.21
C ALA A 152 -7.06 5.32 1.58
N GLU A 153 -6.35 5.74 2.62
CA GLU A 153 -6.64 5.41 4.01
C GLU A 153 -6.40 6.61 4.91
N LEU A 154 -7.04 6.63 6.07
CA LEU A 154 -6.70 7.59 7.11
C LEU A 154 -5.33 7.27 7.67
N ALA A 155 -4.57 8.30 7.95
CA ALA A 155 -3.27 8.17 8.57
C ALA A 155 -3.12 9.12 9.75
N ASN A 156 -2.44 8.60 10.76
CA ASN A 156 -1.88 9.38 11.84
C ASN A 156 -0.35 9.37 11.64
N TRP A 157 0.24 10.56 11.60
CA TRP A 157 1.63 10.83 11.29
C TRP A 157 2.47 11.15 12.53
N ASP A 158 1.85 11.62 13.61
CA ASP A 158 2.54 12.05 14.83
C ASP A 158 2.30 11.15 16.06
N GLN A 159 1.57 10.05 15.85
CA GLN A 159 1.15 9.05 16.82
C GLN A 159 0.25 9.60 17.95
N ASP A 160 -0.49 10.68 17.69
CA ASP A 160 -1.50 11.16 18.63
C ASP A 160 -2.83 10.37 18.54
N VAL A 161 -3.90 10.88 19.15
CA VAL A 161 -5.23 10.25 19.08
C VAL A 161 -6.05 10.76 17.89
N ALA A 162 -5.67 11.90 17.32
CA ALA A 162 -6.33 12.49 16.18
C ALA A 162 -5.92 11.78 14.89
N VAL A 163 -6.71 11.98 13.84
CA VAL A 163 -6.30 11.60 12.50
C VAL A 163 -5.78 12.87 11.84
N ASP A 164 -4.54 12.84 11.37
CA ASP A 164 -3.90 13.99 10.73
C ASP A 164 -4.41 14.20 9.30
N GLY A 165 -4.65 13.10 8.58
CA GLY A 165 -4.80 13.18 7.14
C GLY A 165 -5.22 11.89 6.47
N LEU A 166 -5.12 11.92 5.14
CA LEU A 166 -5.18 10.75 4.28
C LEU A 166 -3.78 10.42 3.78
N VAL A 167 -3.47 9.13 3.71
CA VAL A 167 -2.41 8.60 2.85
C VAL A 167 -3.07 8.07 1.60
N VAL A 168 -2.61 8.55 0.44
CA VAL A 168 -3.15 8.16 -0.87
C VAL A 168 -2.02 7.59 -1.70
N GLU A 169 -2.16 6.35 -2.14
CA GLU A 169 -1.25 5.72 -3.08
C GLU A 169 -1.85 5.80 -4.49
N LEU A 170 -1.01 6.18 -5.45
CA LEU A 170 -1.37 6.34 -6.85
C LEU A 170 -0.43 5.54 -7.73
N THR A 171 -0.99 4.65 -8.55
CA THR A 171 -0.23 3.78 -9.46
C THR A 171 -0.79 3.92 -10.88
N PRO A 172 -0.06 4.56 -11.81
CA PRO A 172 -0.47 4.69 -13.18
C PRO A 172 -0.04 3.46 -13.99
N TYR A 173 -0.88 3.07 -14.94
CA TYR A 173 -0.68 1.92 -15.80
C TYR A 173 -0.75 2.34 -17.26
N ASP A 174 0.12 1.75 -18.09
CA ASP A 174 0.07 1.90 -19.54
C ASP A 174 -1.07 1.06 -20.17
N ARG A 175 -1.14 1.07 -21.50
CA ARG A 175 -2.16 0.31 -22.25
C ARG A 175 -2.01 -1.21 -22.14
N ASP A 176 -0.81 -1.68 -21.83
CA ASP A 176 -0.43 -3.10 -21.79
C ASP A 176 -0.56 -3.66 -20.35
N GLY A 177 -0.99 -2.82 -19.40
CA GLY A 177 -1.20 -3.19 -18.01
C GLY A 177 0.07 -3.15 -17.16
N ASN A 178 1.17 -2.58 -17.67
CA ASN A 178 2.39 -2.41 -16.90
C ASN A 178 2.32 -1.11 -16.09
N GLN A 179 2.92 -1.14 -14.89
CA GLN A 179 3.14 0.08 -14.13
C GLN A 179 4.07 1.01 -14.91
N THR A 180 3.73 2.29 -14.94
CA THR A 180 4.51 3.32 -15.62
C THR A 180 4.76 4.50 -14.68
N VAL A 181 5.63 5.42 -15.08
CA VAL A 181 5.90 6.67 -14.36
C VAL A 181 5.59 7.84 -15.28
N CYS A 182 5.29 9.01 -14.71
CA CYS A 182 4.89 10.16 -15.50
C CYS A 182 5.19 11.50 -14.84
N ASP A 183 5.28 12.54 -15.65
CA ASP A 183 5.22 13.92 -15.18
C ASP A 183 3.78 14.43 -15.30
N GLY A 184 3.33 15.23 -14.33
CA GLY A 184 1.96 15.73 -14.37
C GLY A 184 1.54 16.54 -13.15
N THR A 185 0.23 16.74 -13.04
CA THR A 185 -0.40 17.36 -11.88
C THR A 185 -1.56 16.50 -11.40
N VAL A 186 -1.59 16.19 -10.11
CA VAL A 186 -2.65 15.44 -9.46
C VAL A 186 -3.48 16.39 -8.62
N ASN A 187 -4.80 16.34 -8.80
CA ASN A 187 -5.77 17.05 -7.99
C ASN A 187 -6.57 16.04 -7.18
N PHE A 188 -6.67 16.28 -5.89
CA PHE A 188 -7.47 15.50 -4.95
C PHE A 188 -8.64 16.36 -4.47
N ARG A 189 -9.82 15.77 -4.39
CA ARG A 189 -11.03 16.42 -3.88
C ARG A 189 -11.76 15.44 -2.97
N LEU A 190 -11.86 15.77 -1.68
CA LEU A 190 -12.60 14.98 -0.71
C LEU A 190 -13.95 15.62 -0.43
N GLU A 191 -15.02 14.92 -0.77
CA GLU A 191 -16.38 15.27 -0.43
C GLU A 191 -16.84 14.50 0.80
N THR A 192 -17.48 15.23 1.71
CA THR A 192 -17.98 14.70 2.97
C THR A 192 -19.35 15.26 3.27
N TRP A 193 -20.06 14.59 4.18
CA TRP A 193 -21.40 14.98 4.58
C TRP A 193 -21.47 15.08 6.10
N LYS A 194 -22.32 15.99 6.58
CA LYS A 194 -22.81 15.96 7.96
C LYS A 194 -24.23 15.42 8.00
N THR A 195 -24.49 14.57 8.98
CA THR A 195 -25.83 14.16 9.38
C THR A 195 -26.50 15.35 10.05
N THR A 196 -27.71 15.68 9.61
CA THR A 196 -28.58 16.63 10.30
C THR A 196 -29.62 15.85 11.10
N GLY A 197 -30.09 16.40 12.23
CA GLY A 197 -30.95 15.69 13.20
C GLY A 197 -32.28 15.14 12.66
N ARG A 198 -32.67 15.44 11.41
CA ARG A 198 -33.83 14.85 10.72
C ARG A 198 -33.46 13.77 9.69
N GLY A 199 -32.25 13.20 9.78
CA GLY A 199 -31.74 12.23 8.80
C GLY A 199 -31.36 12.86 7.46
N GLY A 200 -31.35 14.19 7.37
CA GLY A 200 -30.85 14.90 6.20
C GLY A 200 -29.32 14.82 6.14
N ARG A 201 -28.77 14.96 4.94
CA ARG A 201 -27.32 15.09 4.72
C ARG A 201 -27.04 16.48 4.21
N LEU A 202 -26.18 17.20 4.92
CA LEU A 202 -25.65 18.47 4.45
C LEU A 202 -24.29 18.19 3.82
N ALA A 203 -24.14 18.49 2.53
CA ALA A 203 -22.84 18.48 1.88
C ALA A 203 -21.95 19.53 2.58
N MET A 204 -20.77 19.10 3.00
CA MET A 204 -19.84 19.94 3.75
C MET A 204 -18.73 20.49 2.85
N PRO A 205 -17.95 21.48 3.35
CA PRO A 205 -16.80 21.99 2.63
C PRO A 205 -15.89 20.86 2.18
N THR A 206 -15.57 20.92 0.91
CA THR A 206 -14.73 19.96 0.21
C THR A 206 -13.27 20.27 0.51
N GLU A 207 -12.49 19.29 0.94
CA GLU A 207 -11.03 19.46 0.98
C GLU A 207 -10.47 19.32 -0.43
N ARG A 208 -9.44 20.12 -0.75
CA ARG A 208 -8.81 20.13 -2.07
C ARG A 208 -7.30 20.21 -1.92
N TRP A 209 -6.61 19.40 -2.71
CA TRP A 209 -5.15 19.42 -2.79
C TRP A 209 -4.72 19.33 -4.25
N THR A 210 -3.65 20.03 -4.59
CA THR A 210 -3.03 19.99 -5.92
C THR A 210 -1.55 19.73 -5.74
N CYS A 211 -1.03 18.71 -6.41
CA CYS A 211 0.37 18.30 -6.32
C CYS A 211 0.95 18.18 -7.73
N THR A 212 2.14 18.72 -7.96
CA THR A 212 2.93 18.40 -9.16
C THR A 212 3.68 17.10 -8.91
N ILE A 213 3.70 16.22 -9.91
CA ILE A 213 4.45 14.95 -9.85
C ILE A 213 5.47 14.91 -10.97
N ARG A 214 6.60 14.27 -10.70
CA ARG A 214 7.65 13.95 -11.67
C ARG A 214 7.85 12.46 -11.75
N ALA A 215 8.32 11.98 -12.90
CA ALA A 215 8.62 10.57 -13.10
C ALA A 215 9.62 10.01 -12.07
N GLY A 216 10.55 10.85 -11.59
CA GLY A 216 11.52 10.48 -10.56
C GLY A 216 10.97 10.42 -9.13
N ASP A 217 9.73 10.88 -8.90
CA ASP A 217 9.09 10.83 -7.57
C ASP A 217 8.43 9.45 -7.31
N PHE A 218 8.33 8.60 -8.34
CA PHE A 218 7.72 7.27 -8.23
C PHE A 218 8.68 6.28 -7.62
N GLU A 219 8.23 5.62 -6.56
CA GLU A 219 8.96 4.54 -5.90
C GLU A 219 8.28 3.22 -6.22
N SER A 220 9.02 2.28 -6.83
CA SER A 220 8.47 0.98 -7.23
C SER A 220 7.20 1.08 -8.11
N GLY A 221 7.09 2.15 -8.91
CA GLY A 221 5.95 2.36 -9.82
C GLY A 221 4.72 3.02 -9.18
N SER A 222 4.74 3.33 -7.89
CA SER A 222 3.66 4.05 -7.21
C SER A 222 4.14 5.35 -6.56
N LEU A 223 3.19 6.24 -6.24
CA LEU A 223 3.45 7.50 -5.57
C LEU A 223 2.54 7.65 -4.36
N VAL A 224 3.12 8.02 -3.22
CA VAL A 224 2.42 8.14 -1.95
C VAL A 224 2.28 9.60 -1.56
N PHE A 225 1.04 10.06 -1.38
CA PHE A 225 0.71 11.40 -0.96
C PHE A 225 0.23 11.45 0.48
N ARG A 226 0.62 12.49 1.20
CA ARG A 226 0.10 12.84 2.53
C ARG A 226 -0.80 14.06 2.42
N LEU A 227 -2.10 13.86 2.58
CA LEU A 227 -3.13 14.89 2.40
C LEU A 227 -3.69 15.29 3.78
N PRO A 228 -3.25 16.41 4.37
CA PRO A 228 -3.70 16.81 5.70
C PRO A 228 -5.16 17.22 5.66
N LEU A 229 -5.95 16.72 6.62
CA LEU A 229 -7.34 17.14 6.82
C LEU A 229 -7.34 18.42 7.65
N ARG A 230 -8.00 19.47 7.16
CA ARG A 230 -7.95 20.82 7.77
C ARG A 230 -9.31 21.25 8.31
N THR A 231 -10.32 21.02 7.49
CA THR A 231 -11.71 21.41 7.67
C THR A 231 -12.54 20.23 8.18
N VAL A 232 -12.25 19.02 7.69
CA VAL A 232 -12.97 17.81 8.07
C VAL A 232 -12.29 17.15 9.25
N GLN A 233 -12.98 17.09 10.39
CA GLN A 233 -12.51 16.38 11.59
C GLN A 233 -13.51 15.27 11.93
N PRO A 234 -13.47 14.15 11.20
CA PRO A 234 -14.50 13.11 11.29
C PRO A 234 -14.46 12.41 12.65
N GLN A 235 -13.33 12.41 13.34
CA GLN A 235 -13.19 11.83 14.69
C GLN A 235 -13.73 12.74 15.79
N ALA A 236 -13.73 14.07 15.59
CA ALA A 236 -14.07 15.06 16.62
C ALA A 236 -15.57 15.17 16.92
N SER A 237 -16.42 14.82 15.94
CA SER A 237 -17.86 15.08 16.01
C SER A 237 -18.65 13.97 15.34
N SER A 238 -19.64 13.43 16.05
CA SER A 238 -20.63 12.45 15.59
C SER A 238 -21.46 12.94 14.40
N ASP A 239 -21.50 14.25 14.15
CA ASP A 239 -22.27 14.83 13.05
C ASP A 239 -21.67 14.48 11.70
N TRP A 240 -20.38 14.15 11.61
CA TRP A 240 -19.75 13.75 10.36
C TRP A 240 -20.16 12.34 9.94
N TRP A 241 -20.52 12.19 8.66
CA TRP A 241 -20.72 10.88 8.06
C TRP A 241 -19.40 10.09 8.09
N PRO A 242 -19.42 8.79 8.44
CA PRO A 242 -18.19 8.00 8.59
C PRO A 242 -17.48 7.69 7.27
N HIS A 243 -18.10 8.00 6.13
CA HIS A 243 -17.56 7.79 4.79
C HIS A 243 -17.49 9.11 4.01
N GLY A 244 -16.50 9.20 3.14
CA GLY A 244 -16.30 10.28 2.19
C GLY A 244 -16.14 9.74 0.76
N VAL A 245 -16.18 10.65 -0.20
CA VAL A 245 -15.86 10.37 -1.59
C VAL A 245 -14.59 11.13 -1.96
N LEU A 246 -13.52 10.41 -2.32
CA LEU A 246 -12.28 11.00 -2.79
C LEU A 246 -12.23 10.92 -4.32
N GLN A 247 -12.24 12.07 -4.98
CA GLN A 247 -11.99 12.18 -6.42
C GLN A 247 -10.52 12.52 -6.64
N VAL A 248 -9.89 11.81 -7.57
CA VAL A 248 -8.50 11.98 -7.97
C VAL A 248 -8.44 12.23 -9.46
N ARG A 249 -7.83 13.34 -9.85
CA ARG A 249 -7.68 13.76 -11.24
C ARG A 249 -6.22 13.97 -11.57
N LEU A 250 -5.66 13.06 -12.36
CA LEU A 250 -4.29 13.12 -12.87
C LEU A 250 -4.30 13.76 -14.28
N SER A 251 -3.57 14.86 -14.45
CA SER A 251 -3.38 15.54 -15.72
C SER A 251 -1.94 15.36 -16.19
N VAL A 252 -1.76 14.69 -17.33
CA VAL A 252 -0.44 14.29 -17.86
C VAL A 252 -0.28 14.82 -19.28
N PRO A 253 0.76 15.63 -19.55
CA PRO A 253 1.04 16.10 -20.91
C PRO A 253 1.14 14.93 -21.90
N GLY A 254 0.41 15.03 -23.03
CA GLY A 254 0.40 14.00 -24.08
C GLY A 254 -0.45 12.75 -23.79
N SER A 255 -0.83 12.48 -22.53
CA SER A 255 -1.75 11.39 -22.16
C SER A 255 -3.16 11.88 -21.85
N GLY A 256 -3.33 13.18 -21.52
CA GLY A 256 -4.63 13.78 -21.22
C GLY A 256 -4.96 13.79 -19.74
N VAL A 257 -6.25 13.68 -19.41
CA VAL A 257 -6.76 13.71 -18.04
C VAL A 257 -7.37 12.35 -17.71
N ILE A 258 -6.95 11.77 -16.59
CA ILE A 258 -7.45 10.50 -16.08
C ILE A 258 -8.06 10.75 -14.70
N GLU A 259 -9.27 10.25 -14.49
CA GLU A 259 -10.05 10.47 -13.27
C GLU A 259 -10.39 9.14 -12.60
N ARG A 260 -10.34 9.15 -11.27
CA ARG A 260 -10.78 8.05 -10.41
C ARG A 260 -11.54 8.59 -9.20
N THR A 261 -12.54 7.82 -8.79
CA THR A 261 -13.38 8.14 -7.64
C THR A 261 -13.39 6.96 -6.69
N LEU A 262 -13.02 7.21 -5.43
CA LEU A 262 -13.15 6.26 -4.32
C LEU A 262 -14.40 6.63 -3.54
N SER A 263 -15.46 5.83 -3.71
CA SER A 263 -16.79 6.16 -3.18
C SER A 263 -17.01 5.74 -1.72
N ASP A 264 -16.08 4.96 -1.15
CA ASP A 264 -16.20 4.34 0.16
C ASP A 264 -14.98 4.61 1.03
N LEU A 265 -14.47 5.85 0.99
CA LEU A 265 -13.33 6.21 1.83
C LEU A 265 -13.80 6.35 3.28
N ARG A 266 -13.36 5.42 4.13
CA ARG A 266 -13.73 5.42 5.55
C ARG A 266 -12.97 6.51 6.29
N LEU A 267 -13.66 7.58 6.65
CA LEU A 267 -13.14 8.73 7.42
C LEU A 267 -13.27 8.52 8.93
N ARG A 268 -14.05 7.53 9.36
CA ARG A 268 -14.18 7.14 10.76
C ARG A 268 -14.15 5.60 10.89
N PRO A 269 -12.97 5.00 11.15
CA PRO A 269 -12.87 3.58 11.51
C PRO A 269 -13.74 3.25 12.71
N PHE A 270 -14.27 2.02 12.71
CA PHE A 270 -15.01 1.48 13.84
C PHE A 270 -14.02 1.14 14.95
N GLU A 271 -14.27 1.69 16.14
CA GLU A 271 -13.46 1.50 17.32
C GLU A 271 -14.40 1.20 18.49
N PRO A 272 -14.61 -0.08 18.85
CA PRO A 272 -15.70 -0.49 19.74
C PRO A 272 -15.79 0.31 21.04
N MET A 273 -14.64 0.56 21.68
CA MET A 273 -14.59 1.27 22.95
C MET A 273 -14.89 2.76 22.80
N ARG A 274 -14.41 3.40 21.72
CA ARG A 274 -14.69 4.81 21.42
C ARG A 274 -16.12 5.03 20.98
N ASP A 275 -16.62 4.15 20.11
CA ASP A 275 -18.00 4.19 19.62
C ASP A 275 -18.99 3.98 20.79
N TRP A 276 -18.69 3.05 21.71
CA TRP A 276 -19.46 2.87 22.94
C TRP A 276 -19.45 4.12 23.82
N GLN A 277 -18.28 4.75 24.01
CA GLN A 277 -18.16 5.97 24.79
C GLN A 277 -18.94 7.14 24.15
N GLU A 278 -18.83 7.30 22.83
CA GLU A 278 -19.54 8.34 22.08
C GLU A 278 -21.05 8.16 22.19
N GLN A 279 -21.55 6.93 22.13
CA GLN A 279 -22.97 6.63 22.36
C GLN A 279 -23.42 7.01 23.78
N ARG A 280 -22.56 6.82 24.78
CA ARG A 280 -22.89 7.09 26.19
C ARG A 280 -22.76 8.56 26.58
N THR A 281 -21.80 9.28 26.00
CA THR A 281 -21.37 10.61 26.48
C THR A 281 -21.46 11.71 25.41
N SER A 282 -21.83 11.36 24.17
CA SER A 282 -21.73 12.22 23.00
C SER A 282 -20.29 12.70 22.69
N TYR A 283 -19.30 12.05 23.29
CA TYR A 283 -17.88 12.38 23.12
C TYR A 283 -17.07 11.09 22.88
N ARG A 284 -16.24 11.10 21.83
CA ARG A 284 -15.53 9.91 21.34
C ARG A 284 -14.18 9.64 22.03
N HIS A 285 -13.60 10.66 22.66
CA HIS A 285 -12.26 10.57 23.25
C HIS A 285 -12.31 10.33 24.76
N PHE A 286 -11.41 9.51 25.29
CA PHE A 286 -11.34 9.22 26.71
C PHE A 286 -10.79 10.42 27.50
N PRO A 287 -11.18 10.60 28.77
CA PRO A 287 -10.55 11.58 29.65
C PRO A 287 -9.03 11.39 29.71
N GLY A 288 -8.26 12.46 29.50
CA GLY A 288 -6.80 12.42 29.52
C GLY A 288 -6.14 12.13 28.17
N GLU A 289 -6.91 11.80 27.13
CA GLU A 289 -6.36 11.77 25.77
C GLU A 289 -6.03 13.20 25.32
N ASN A 290 -4.82 13.38 24.80
CA ASN A 290 -4.40 14.64 24.18
C ASN A 290 -5.03 14.77 22.80
N TYR A 291 -6.36 14.92 22.74
CA TYR A 291 -7.01 15.42 21.56
C TYR A 291 -6.79 16.93 21.51
N ARG A 292 -5.66 17.36 20.96
CA ARG A 292 -5.51 18.76 20.60
C ARG A 292 -6.57 19.02 19.54
N ARG A 293 -7.68 19.66 19.93
CA ARG A 293 -8.45 20.44 18.97
C ARG A 293 -7.43 21.39 18.38
N GLN A 294 -6.92 21.11 17.17
CA GLN A 294 -6.47 22.16 16.29
C GLN A 294 -7.74 22.97 16.03
N ALA A 295 -8.04 23.87 16.97
CA ALA A 295 -8.94 24.96 16.74
C ALA A 295 -8.22 25.78 15.68
N TRP A 296 -8.53 25.49 14.42
CA TRP A 296 -8.30 26.45 13.36
C TRP A 296 -9.16 27.66 13.74
N ILE A 297 -8.54 28.61 14.41
CA ILE A 297 -9.12 29.93 14.62
C ILE A 297 -8.97 30.60 13.25
N PRO A 298 -10.06 30.90 12.53
CA PRO A 298 -9.95 31.71 11.32
C PRO A 298 -9.31 33.04 11.74
N SER A 299 -8.09 33.31 11.27
CA SER A 299 -7.56 34.66 11.29
C SER A 299 -8.54 35.54 10.52
N ARG A 300 -9.16 36.50 11.24
CA ARG A 300 -10.02 37.53 10.66
C ARG A 300 -9.22 38.44 9.75
#